data_AF-A0A819NW34-F1
#
_entry.id   AF-A0A819NW34-F1
#
_cell.length_a   1.000
_cell.length_b   1.000
_cell.length_c   1.000
_cell.angle_alpha   90.00
_cell.angle_beta   90.00
_cell.angle_gamma   90.00
#
_symmetry.space_group_name_H-M   'P 1'
#
loop_
_entity.id
_entity.type
_entity.pdbx_description
1 polymer ?
#
loop_
_entity_poly.entity_id
_entity_poly.type
_entity_poly.pdbx_seq_one_letter_code
_entity_poly.pdbx_strand_id
1 'polypeptide(L)'
;MSKYIFRQLYEPVSSTYTYLLADPTTKEALIIDPVIETVERDAKLIQQLGLKLRYAVNTHVHADHVTGSGKLKTLFPECKSVLSKQSGAKADIYVQDGEFIKIGESGKTPVVIECRSTPGHTNGKYRCVQYLVSYKNRSNKFKIMSKYIFRQLYEAISSTYTYLLADPTTKEALIIDPVIETVERDAKLIQQLGLKLRYAGIQISYFKLIYLCPFFFSVNTHVHADHVTGSGKLKTLFPECKSVLSKQSGAKADIYVQDGEFIKIGESGKTPVVIECRSTPGHTNGCMSFVWHDYGAVFTGDAVLIRGCGRTDFQQGSADQLYTSIKTKIFVLPDHYLVFPAHDYTGQTCSSILEEKTHNPRLTKSREEFIDIMNNLKLSYPKQIDKALPANLICGLQGDI
;
A
#
# COMPACT_ATOMS: atom_id res chain seq x y z
N MET A 1 5.97 5.34 15.59
CA MET A 1 5.58 6.30 14.54
C MET A 1 6.47 6.07 13.33
N SER A 2 5.89 6.08 12.12
CA SER A 2 6.64 6.05 10.86
C SER A 2 7.70 7.16 10.84
N LYS A 3 8.85 6.91 10.22
CA LYS A 3 9.94 7.90 10.11
C LYS A 3 9.56 9.10 9.23
N TYR A 4 8.64 8.91 8.29
CA TYR A 4 8.12 9.93 7.38
C TYR A 4 6.73 9.51 6.87
N ILE A 5 5.96 10.48 6.37
CA ILE A 5 4.76 10.23 5.57
C ILE A 5 5.21 10.13 4.12
N PHE A 6 4.71 9.11 3.40
CA PHE A 6 4.95 8.93 1.97
C PHE A 6 3.64 8.62 1.26
N ARG A 7 3.36 9.33 0.18
CA ARG A 7 2.26 9.03 -0.74
C ARG A 7 2.80 9.03 -2.16
N GLN A 8 2.48 7.97 -2.90
CA GLN A 8 2.64 7.92 -4.34
C GLN A 8 1.27 8.16 -4.96
N LEU A 9 1.19 9.17 -5.82
CA LEU A 9 -0.01 9.58 -6.53
C LEU A 9 0.23 9.34 -8.02
N TYR A 10 -0.83 8.97 -8.74
CA TYR A 10 -0.74 8.66 -10.17
C TYR A 10 -1.62 9.60 -10.98
N GLU A 11 -1.09 10.16 -12.06
CA GLU A 11 -1.84 10.93 -13.05
C GLU A 11 -1.96 10.10 -14.33
N PRO A 12 -3.16 9.65 -14.72
CA PRO A 12 -3.33 8.63 -15.75
C PRO A 12 -3.11 9.12 -17.19
N VAL A 13 -3.23 10.42 -17.48
CA VAL A 13 -3.12 10.96 -18.85
C VAL A 13 -1.66 11.00 -19.31
N SER A 14 -0.77 11.55 -18.49
CA SER A 14 0.69 11.58 -18.73
C SER A 14 1.40 10.34 -18.19
N SER A 15 0.70 9.47 -17.46
CA SER A 15 1.29 8.33 -16.73
C SER A 15 2.36 8.75 -15.70
N THR A 16 2.23 9.95 -15.15
CA THR A 16 3.19 10.51 -14.20
C THR A 16 2.92 10.03 -12.78
N TYR A 17 4.00 9.68 -12.07
CA TYR A 17 3.97 9.50 -10.62
C TYR A 17 4.44 10.75 -9.89
N THR A 18 3.60 11.23 -9.00
CA THR A 18 3.89 12.34 -8.08
C THR A 18 4.12 11.78 -6.68
N TYR A 19 5.14 12.25 -5.97
CA TYR A 19 5.49 11.74 -4.64
C TYR A 19 5.41 12.82 -3.58
N LEU A 20 4.59 12.61 -2.56
CA LEU A 20 4.50 13.50 -1.38
C LEU A 20 5.27 12.87 -0.21
N LEU A 21 6.21 13.62 0.33
CA LEU A 21 7.02 13.26 1.49
C LEU A 21 6.83 14.29 2.60
N ALA A 22 6.63 13.85 3.84
CA ALA A 22 6.50 14.78 4.97
C ALA A 22 7.08 14.26 6.28
N ASP A 23 7.53 15.19 7.13
CA ASP A 23 7.85 14.91 8.52
C ASP A 23 6.55 14.81 9.35
N PRO A 24 6.27 13.69 10.03
CA PRO A 24 5.01 13.50 10.75
C PRO A 24 4.87 14.41 11.98
N THR A 25 5.99 14.94 12.49
CA THR A 25 6.06 15.79 13.69
C THR A 25 5.90 17.27 13.33
N THR A 26 6.75 17.80 12.45
CA THR A 26 6.69 19.23 12.08
C THR A 26 5.61 19.53 11.05
N LYS A 27 5.12 18.48 10.38
CA LYS A 27 4.21 18.54 9.23
C LYS A 27 4.79 19.22 8.00
N GLU A 28 6.08 19.54 7.99
CA GLU A 28 6.74 20.04 6.79
C GLU A 28 6.78 18.96 5.71
N ALA A 29 6.46 19.35 4.49
CA ALA A 29 6.32 18.45 3.36
C ALA A 29 7.03 18.98 2.11
N LEU A 30 7.36 18.06 1.21
CA LEU A 30 7.69 18.35 -0.17
C LEU A 30 6.93 17.41 -1.10
N ILE A 31 6.68 17.89 -2.32
CA ILE A 31 6.08 17.10 -3.39
C ILE A 31 7.05 17.04 -4.57
N ILE A 32 7.20 15.87 -5.19
CA ILE A 32 8.11 15.62 -6.31
C ILE A 32 7.29 15.33 -7.55
N ASP A 33 7.63 16.00 -8.66
CA ASP A 33 6.99 15.90 -9.98
C ASP A 33 5.46 16.12 -9.92
N PRO A 34 4.98 17.25 -9.37
CA PRO A 34 3.56 17.57 -9.41
C PRO A 34 3.12 17.90 -10.85
N VAL A 35 1.91 17.48 -11.22
CA VAL A 35 1.30 17.69 -12.55
C VAL A 35 0.19 18.74 -12.46
N ILE A 36 0.13 19.71 -13.38
CA ILE A 36 -0.79 20.86 -13.26
C ILE A 36 -2.27 20.47 -13.18
N GLU A 37 -2.67 19.44 -13.92
CA GLU A 37 -4.04 18.92 -13.98
C GLU A 37 -4.50 18.32 -12.63
N THR A 38 -3.57 17.84 -11.81
CA THR A 38 -3.88 17.18 -10.52
C THR A 38 -3.55 18.02 -9.29
N VAL A 39 -3.15 19.28 -9.45
CA VAL A 39 -2.80 20.18 -8.34
C VAL A 39 -3.92 20.29 -7.31
N GLU A 40 -5.18 20.35 -7.71
CA GLU A 40 -6.30 20.44 -6.75
C GLU A 40 -6.45 19.17 -5.90
N ARG A 41 -6.26 18.00 -6.52
CA ARG A 41 -6.24 16.70 -5.81
C ARG A 41 -5.09 16.69 -4.80
N ASP A 42 -3.90 17.08 -5.23
CA ASP A 42 -2.69 17.04 -4.41
C ASP A 42 -2.77 18.04 -3.26
N ALA A 43 -3.26 19.26 -3.53
CA ALA A 43 -3.48 20.29 -2.53
C ALA A 43 -4.51 19.86 -1.48
N LYS A 44 -5.61 19.23 -1.91
CA LYS A 44 -6.62 18.68 -0.98
C LYS A 44 -6.01 17.63 -0.06
N LEU A 45 -5.18 16.72 -0.58
CA LEU A 45 -4.50 15.72 0.24
C LEU A 45 -3.53 16.36 1.24
N ILE A 46 -2.72 17.32 0.80
CA ILE A 46 -1.79 18.08 1.66
C ILE A 46 -2.55 18.76 2.81
N GLN A 47 -3.69 19.39 2.51
CA GLN A 47 -4.55 20.04 3.50
C GLN A 47 -5.20 19.04 4.47
N GLN A 48 -5.74 17.93 3.96
CA GLN A 48 -6.33 16.87 4.79
C GLN A 48 -5.32 16.26 5.76
N LEU A 49 -4.07 16.11 5.34
CA LEU A 49 -2.99 15.61 6.18
C LEU A 49 -2.41 16.68 7.14
N GLY A 50 -2.89 17.93 7.05
CA GLY A 50 -2.43 19.06 7.85
C GLY A 50 -0.97 19.42 7.58
N LEU A 51 -0.52 19.26 6.34
CA LEU A 51 0.88 19.43 5.95
C LEU A 51 1.19 20.87 5.52
N LYS A 52 2.42 21.30 5.83
CA LYS A 52 3.02 22.57 5.41
C LYS A 52 3.92 22.30 4.20
N LEU A 53 3.42 22.55 2.99
CA LEU A 53 4.20 22.32 1.77
C LEU A 53 5.32 23.37 1.65
N ARG A 54 6.58 22.94 1.83
CA ARG A 54 7.77 23.79 1.74
C ARG A 54 8.38 23.79 0.35
N TYR A 55 8.33 22.64 -0.34
CA TYR A 55 8.99 22.48 -1.63
C TYR A 55 8.13 21.74 -2.65
N ALA A 56 8.09 22.26 -3.88
CA ALA A 56 7.63 21.56 -5.08
C ALA A 56 8.85 21.28 -5.96
N VAL A 57 9.29 20.03 -5.95
CA VAL A 57 10.55 19.57 -6.54
C VAL A 57 10.27 18.91 -7.89
N ASN A 58 11.09 19.14 -8.90
CA ASN A 58 10.98 18.40 -10.16
C ASN A 58 12.30 17.71 -10.48
N THR A 59 12.20 16.45 -10.93
CA THR A 59 13.35 15.63 -11.35
C THR A 59 13.99 16.15 -12.62
N HIS A 60 13.21 16.76 -13.51
CA HIS A 60 13.67 17.38 -14.74
C HIS A 60 12.63 18.36 -15.29
N VAL A 61 12.93 18.97 -16.44
CA VAL A 61 11.91 19.67 -17.24
C VAL A 61 11.12 18.61 -18.00
N HIS A 62 9.85 18.48 -17.66
CA HIS A 62 8.96 17.48 -18.23
C HIS A 62 8.46 17.92 -19.62
N ALA A 63 8.42 16.98 -20.56
CA ALA A 63 7.91 17.20 -21.92
C ALA A 63 6.54 16.53 -22.15
N ASP A 64 6.24 15.56 -21.29
CA ASP A 64 5.04 14.74 -21.21
C ASP A 64 3.90 15.41 -20.42
N HIS A 65 4.22 16.36 -19.53
CA HIS A 65 3.23 17.12 -18.77
C HIS A 65 3.72 18.53 -18.39
N VAL A 66 2.78 19.40 -18.02
CA VAL A 66 3.10 20.71 -17.44
C VAL A 66 3.22 20.59 -15.92
N THR A 67 4.35 21.01 -15.35
CA THR A 67 4.55 20.95 -13.90
C THR A 67 3.52 21.78 -13.13
N GLY A 68 2.96 21.19 -12.08
CA GLY A 68 2.03 21.83 -11.15
C GLY A 68 2.70 22.78 -10.15
N SER A 69 4.03 22.88 -10.15
CA SER A 69 4.80 23.66 -9.15
C SER A 69 4.37 25.12 -9.06
N GLY A 70 4.08 25.77 -10.19
CA GLY A 70 3.63 27.17 -10.22
C GLY A 70 2.28 27.37 -9.53
N LYS A 71 1.32 26.48 -9.80
CA LYS A 71 -0.02 26.53 -9.20
C LYS A 71 -0.01 26.11 -7.73
N LEU A 72 0.84 25.16 -7.34
CA LEU A 72 1.03 24.83 -5.92
C LEU A 72 1.54 26.03 -5.12
N LYS A 73 2.43 26.86 -5.68
CA LYS A 73 2.90 28.08 -5.00
C LYS A 73 1.78 29.11 -4.77
N THR A 74 0.75 29.16 -5.62
CA THR A 74 -0.38 30.05 -5.38
C THR A 74 -1.28 29.54 -4.26
N LEU A 75 -1.40 28.23 -4.10
CA LEU A 75 -2.18 27.59 -3.03
C LEU A 75 -1.43 27.50 -1.70
N PHE A 76 -0.10 27.41 -1.75
CA PHE A 76 0.80 27.31 -0.59
C PHE A 76 1.90 28.38 -0.71
N PRO A 77 1.68 29.60 -0.19
CA PRO A 77 2.59 30.74 -0.41
C PRO A 77 4.03 30.54 0.12
N GLU A 78 4.21 29.63 1.09
CA GLU A 78 5.53 29.28 1.62
C GLU A 78 6.29 28.26 0.74
N CYS A 79 5.61 27.65 -0.23
CA CYS A 79 6.19 26.65 -1.11
C CYS A 79 7.18 27.29 -2.09
N LYS A 80 8.34 26.67 -2.24
CA LYS A 80 9.36 27.05 -3.23
C LYS A 80 9.51 25.98 -4.29
N SER A 81 9.63 26.37 -5.56
CA SER A 81 9.98 25.42 -6.62
C SER A 81 11.47 25.07 -6.56
N VAL A 82 11.77 23.79 -6.73
CA VAL A 82 13.14 23.26 -6.72
C VAL A 82 13.40 22.46 -8.00
N LEU A 83 14.53 22.73 -8.65
CA LEU A 83 14.93 22.05 -9.88
C LEU A 83 16.45 22.03 -10.00
N SER A 84 17.00 21.11 -10.80
CA SER A 84 18.43 21.12 -11.11
C SER A 84 18.88 22.45 -11.75
N LYS A 85 20.01 23.00 -11.30
CA LYS A 85 20.64 24.18 -11.94
C LYS A 85 20.93 23.96 -13.43
N GLN A 86 21.22 22.70 -13.78
CA GLN A 86 21.59 22.29 -15.13
C GLN A 86 20.37 22.11 -16.06
N SER A 87 19.15 22.35 -15.56
CA SER A 87 17.92 22.29 -16.36
C SER A 87 17.72 23.48 -17.28
N GLY A 88 18.39 24.61 -17.01
CA GLY A 88 18.17 25.88 -17.72
C GLY A 88 16.76 26.48 -17.59
N ALA A 89 15.84 25.86 -16.86
CA ALA A 89 14.50 26.36 -16.57
C ALA A 89 14.49 27.21 -15.29
N LYS A 90 13.38 27.91 -15.04
CA LYS A 90 13.25 28.81 -13.89
C LYS A 90 12.71 28.09 -12.65
N ALA A 91 13.41 28.20 -11.53
CA ALA A 91 12.96 27.76 -10.21
C ALA A 91 13.35 28.77 -9.12
N ASP A 92 12.72 28.68 -7.94
CA ASP A 92 13.09 29.51 -6.77
C ASP A 92 14.41 29.04 -6.15
N ILE A 93 14.67 27.73 -6.17
CA ILE A 93 15.86 27.09 -5.66
C ILE A 93 16.43 26.17 -6.73
N TYR A 94 17.74 26.26 -6.93
CA TYR A 94 18.47 25.34 -7.80
C TYR A 94 19.31 24.38 -6.98
N VAL A 95 19.26 23.09 -7.35
CA VAL A 95 20.09 22.05 -6.74
C VAL A 95 21.12 21.49 -7.72
N GLN A 96 22.20 20.93 -7.17
CA GLN A 96 23.27 20.25 -7.90
C GLN A 96 23.48 18.82 -7.36
N ASP A 97 24.33 18.05 -8.04
CA ASP A 97 24.71 16.71 -7.61
C ASP A 97 25.31 16.72 -6.20
N GLY A 98 24.87 15.80 -5.34
CA GLY A 98 25.30 15.66 -3.96
C GLY A 98 24.70 16.68 -2.98
N GLU A 99 23.92 17.65 -3.45
CA GLU A 99 23.21 18.59 -2.57
C GLU A 99 21.97 17.95 -1.94
N PHE A 100 21.52 18.51 -0.82
CA PHE A 100 20.43 17.95 -0.02
C PHE A 100 19.28 18.94 0.17
N ILE A 101 18.06 18.46 -0.02
CA ILE A 101 16.82 19.13 0.40
C ILE A 101 16.41 18.52 1.75
N LYS A 102 16.02 19.36 2.71
CA LYS A 102 15.63 18.91 4.06
C LYS A 102 14.25 19.43 4.40
N ILE A 103 13.43 18.59 5.02
CA ILE A 103 12.18 18.96 5.68
C ILE A 103 12.19 18.38 7.10
N GLY A 104 11.66 19.13 8.08
CA GLY A 104 11.73 18.79 9.49
C GLY A 104 12.83 19.54 10.26
N GLU A 105 12.70 19.53 11.59
CA GLU A 105 13.52 20.36 12.49
C GLU A 105 14.93 19.82 12.67
N SER A 106 15.92 20.73 12.65
CA SER A 106 17.33 20.46 12.95
C SER A 106 17.52 20.17 14.43
N GLY A 107 17.43 18.89 14.84
CA GLY A 107 17.64 18.44 16.22
C GLY A 107 17.00 17.08 16.50
N LYS A 108 15.87 16.82 15.85
CA LYS A 108 15.40 15.47 15.52
C LYS A 108 16.03 15.07 14.19
N THR A 109 15.98 13.80 13.82
CA THR A 109 16.57 13.43 12.54
C THR A 109 15.61 13.86 11.42
N PRO A 110 16.02 14.73 10.49
CA PRO A 110 15.12 15.27 9.48
C PRO A 110 14.94 14.27 8.34
N VAL A 111 13.88 14.45 7.54
CA VAL A 111 13.79 13.79 6.24
C VAL A 111 14.73 14.52 5.29
N VAL A 112 15.67 13.79 4.70
CA VAL A 112 16.69 14.35 3.82
C VAL A 112 16.59 13.70 2.45
N ILE A 113 16.57 14.52 1.42
CA ILE A 113 16.60 14.06 0.03
C ILE A 113 17.91 14.50 -0.60
N GLU A 114 18.72 13.54 -1.04
CA GLU A 114 19.94 13.77 -1.80
C GLU A 114 19.59 13.88 -3.29
N CYS A 115 20.06 14.96 -3.93
CA CYS A 115 20.00 15.14 -5.37
C CYS A 115 21.17 14.39 -6.03
N ARG A 116 20.87 13.49 -6.97
CA ARG A 116 21.87 12.75 -7.74
C ARG A 116 21.68 12.98 -9.23
N SER A 117 22.70 13.48 -9.91
CA SER A 117 22.65 13.71 -11.34
C SER A 117 22.65 12.38 -12.10
N THR A 118 21.69 12.21 -12.99
CA THR A 118 21.58 11.03 -13.86
C THR A 118 21.44 11.48 -15.31
N PRO A 119 22.54 11.93 -15.94
CA PRO A 119 22.52 12.37 -17.33
C PRO A 119 22.21 11.20 -18.28
N GLY A 120 21.60 11.50 -19.44
CA GLY A 120 21.40 10.52 -20.53
C GLY A 120 19.97 10.44 -21.05
N HIS A 121 18.94 10.65 -20.21
CA HIS A 121 17.56 10.78 -20.70
C HIS A 121 17.34 12.14 -21.40
N THR A 122 18.04 13.17 -20.92
CA THR A 122 18.13 14.48 -21.55
C THR A 122 19.61 14.79 -21.82
N ASN A 123 19.96 14.95 -23.10
CA ASN A 123 21.31 15.37 -23.49
C ASN A 123 21.45 16.91 -23.36
N GLY A 124 22.61 17.39 -22.93
CA GLY A 124 22.91 18.82 -22.87
C GLY A 124 22.16 19.59 -21.76
N LYS A 125 21.34 20.57 -22.15
CA LYS A 125 20.84 21.70 -21.32
C LYS A 125 19.72 21.34 -20.31
N TYR A 126 19.29 20.08 -20.22
CA TYR A 126 18.08 19.67 -19.46
C TYR A 126 18.27 18.47 -18.53
N ARG A 127 19.45 18.29 -17.91
CA ARG A 127 19.81 17.05 -17.18
C ARG A 127 18.82 16.64 -16.09
N CYS A 128 18.48 15.34 -16.10
CA CYS A 128 17.67 14.69 -15.06
C CYS A 128 18.43 14.51 -13.74
N VAL A 129 17.69 14.57 -12.65
CA VAL A 129 18.16 14.18 -11.32
C VAL A 129 17.27 13.11 -10.71
N GLN A 130 17.88 12.20 -9.96
CA GLN A 130 17.20 11.28 -9.07
C GLN A 130 17.26 11.83 -7.64
N TYR A 131 16.23 11.51 -6.87
CA TYR A 131 16.13 11.91 -5.47
C TYR A 131 16.22 10.68 -4.59
N LEU A 132 17.32 10.57 -3.83
CA LEU A 132 17.46 9.53 -2.83
C LEU A 132 16.97 10.04 -1.49
N VAL A 133 15.84 9.49 -1.03
CA VAL A 133 15.30 9.76 0.29
C VAL A 133 16.11 8.97 1.32
N SER A 134 16.66 9.67 2.31
CA SER A 134 17.42 9.07 3.40
C SER A 134 17.11 9.74 4.73
N TYR A 135 17.52 9.07 5.80
CA TYR A 135 17.53 9.62 7.14
C TYR A 135 18.97 9.58 7.61
N LYS A 136 19.59 10.74 7.88
CA LYS A 136 20.90 10.74 8.54
C LYS A 136 20.69 10.19 9.94
N ASN A 137 21.54 9.29 10.43
CA ASN A 137 21.57 8.95 11.85
C ASN A 137 22.61 9.85 12.56
N ARG A 138 22.71 9.77 13.91
CA ARG A 138 23.71 10.52 14.69
C ARG A 138 25.17 10.29 14.23
N SER A 139 25.46 9.24 13.45
CA SER A 139 26.81 8.90 12.98
C SER A 139 27.10 9.27 11.51
N ASN A 140 26.24 10.05 10.84
CA ASN A 140 26.44 10.55 9.47
C ASN A 140 26.70 9.47 8.39
N LYS A 141 26.49 8.18 8.68
CA LYS A 141 26.62 7.08 7.71
C LYS A 141 25.25 6.79 7.07
N PHE A 142 25.16 6.83 5.75
CA PHE A 142 23.99 6.39 5.00
C PHE A 142 23.83 4.87 5.15
N LYS A 143 22.92 4.42 6.03
CA LYS A 143 22.55 3.00 6.12
C LYS A 143 21.29 2.75 5.30
N ILE A 144 21.47 2.49 4.00
CA ILE A 144 20.38 2.09 3.10
C ILE A 144 20.22 0.58 3.23
N MET A 145 19.59 0.13 4.31
CA MET A 145 19.02 -1.22 4.36
C MET A 145 17.54 -1.05 4.65
N SER A 146 16.69 -1.31 3.66
CA SER A 146 15.27 -1.45 3.94
C SER A 146 15.11 -2.64 4.89
N LYS A 147 14.41 -2.44 6.00
CA LYS A 147 14.15 -3.52 6.98
C LYS A 147 13.40 -4.69 6.32
N TYR A 148 12.62 -4.38 5.28
CA TYR A 148 11.77 -5.30 4.55
C TYR A 148 11.82 -5.03 3.04
N ILE A 149 11.41 -6.02 2.25
CA ILE A 149 10.99 -5.82 0.87
C ILE A 149 9.47 -5.70 0.90
N PHE A 150 8.94 -4.62 0.33
CA PHE A 150 7.51 -4.41 0.16
C PHE A 150 7.25 -3.94 -1.27
N ARG A 151 6.28 -4.55 -1.94
CA ARG A 151 5.77 -4.12 -3.24
C ARG A 151 4.25 -4.17 -3.21
N GLN A 152 3.64 -3.09 -3.71
CA GLN A 152 2.24 -3.06 -4.08
C GLN A 152 2.19 -3.18 -5.60
N LEU A 153 1.43 -4.14 -6.10
CA LEU A 153 1.24 -4.44 -7.52
C LEU A 153 -0.23 -4.20 -7.85
N TYR A 154 -0.53 -3.80 -9.08
CA TYR A 154 -1.89 -3.44 -9.49
C TYR A 154 -2.31 -4.27 -10.70
N GLU A 155 -3.55 -4.79 -10.67
CA GLU A 155 -4.23 -5.41 -11.80
C GLU A 155 -5.32 -4.43 -12.28
N ALA A 156 -5.23 -4.00 -13.54
CA ALA A 156 -5.99 -2.85 -14.02
C ALA A 156 -7.45 -3.16 -14.37
N ILE A 157 -7.82 -4.42 -14.64
CA ILE A 157 -9.15 -4.81 -15.08
C ILE A 157 -10.12 -4.89 -13.89
N SER A 158 -9.68 -5.52 -12.80
CA SER A 158 -10.41 -5.67 -11.53
C SER A 158 -10.15 -4.52 -10.56
N SER A 159 -9.12 -3.71 -10.82
CA SER A 159 -8.61 -2.68 -9.91
C SER A 159 -8.07 -3.26 -8.59
N THR A 160 -7.57 -4.50 -8.61
CA THR A 160 -7.04 -5.18 -7.42
C THR A 160 -5.59 -4.79 -7.15
N TYR A 161 -5.29 -4.57 -5.87
CA TYR A 161 -3.94 -4.51 -5.34
C TYR A 161 -3.50 -5.86 -4.79
N THR A 162 -2.35 -6.32 -5.28
CA THR A 162 -1.63 -7.47 -4.76
C THR A 162 -0.41 -6.99 -3.97
N TYR A 163 -0.16 -7.55 -2.78
CA TYR A 163 0.93 -7.10 -1.90
C TYR A 163 1.98 -8.18 -1.71
N LEU A 164 3.24 -7.88 -2.06
CA LEU A 164 4.39 -8.75 -1.83
C LEU A 164 5.23 -8.20 -0.67
N LEU A 165 5.33 -8.99 0.40
CA LEU A 165 6.09 -8.68 1.61
C LEU A 165 7.23 -9.70 1.73
N ALA A 166 8.44 -9.28 2.07
CA ALA A 166 9.54 -10.21 2.28
C ALA A 166 10.58 -9.76 3.31
N ASP A 167 11.21 -10.73 3.96
CA ASP A 167 12.45 -10.54 4.72
C ASP A 167 13.65 -10.52 3.72
N PRO A 168 14.38 -9.39 3.61
CA PRO A 168 15.47 -9.25 2.66
C PRO A 168 16.67 -10.17 2.96
N THR A 169 16.78 -10.68 4.19
CA THR A 169 17.90 -11.51 4.66
C THR A 169 17.70 -12.96 4.29
N THR A 170 16.54 -13.50 4.66
CA THR A 170 16.17 -14.91 4.42
C THR A 170 15.58 -15.11 3.02
N LYS A 171 15.20 -14.02 2.36
CA LYS A 171 14.48 -13.97 1.07
C LYS A 171 13.09 -14.60 1.15
N GLU A 172 12.54 -14.66 2.34
CA GLU A 172 11.24 -15.25 2.57
C GLU A 172 10.12 -14.26 2.35
N ALA A 173 9.11 -14.65 1.56
CA ALA A 173 8.05 -13.78 1.09
C ALA A 173 6.63 -14.30 1.36
N LEU A 174 5.68 -13.37 1.35
CA LEU A 174 4.23 -13.58 1.34
C LEU A 174 3.65 -12.72 0.24
N ILE A 175 2.66 -13.24 -0.48
CA ILE A 175 1.83 -12.49 -1.39
C ILE A 175 0.38 -12.47 -0.90
N ILE A 176 -0.24 -11.29 -0.84
CA ILE A 176 -1.62 -11.08 -0.42
C ILE A 176 -2.45 -10.69 -1.64
N ASP A 177 -3.60 -11.34 -1.81
CA ASP A 177 -4.58 -11.14 -2.89
C ASP A 177 -3.96 -11.19 -4.30
N PRO A 178 -3.25 -12.29 -4.67
CA PRO A 178 -2.75 -12.46 -6.03
C PRO A 178 -3.90 -12.71 -7.01
N VAL A 179 -3.77 -12.18 -8.23
CA VAL A 179 -4.76 -12.31 -9.30
C VAL A 179 -4.26 -13.27 -10.40
N ILE A 180 -5.14 -14.11 -10.95
CA ILE A 180 -4.75 -15.13 -11.94
C ILE A 180 -4.17 -14.51 -13.22
N GLU A 181 -4.70 -13.37 -13.67
CA GLU A 181 -4.27 -12.70 -14.91
C GLU A 181 -2.86 -12.12 -14.81
N THR A 182 -2.38 -11.75 -13.62
CA THR A 182 -1.03 -11.20 -13.41
C THR A 182 -0.06 -12.18 -12.76
N VAL A 183 -0.51 -13.39 -12.43
CA VAL A 183 0.29 -14.33 -11.63
C VAL A 183 1.66 -14.65 -12.23
N GLU A 184 1.79 -14.69 -13.56
CA GLU A 184 3.07 -14.91 -14.25
C GLU A 184 4.02 -13.71 -14.11
N ARG A 185 3.47 -12.48 -14.16
CA ARG A 185 4.23 -11.24 -13.88
C ARG A 185 4.74 -11.26 -12.44
N ASP A 186 3.85 -11.60 -11.51
CA ASP A 186 4.15 -11.58 -10.07
C ASP A 186 5.17 -12.67 -9.70
N ALA A 187 5.02 -13.87 -10.28
CA ALA A 187 5.98 -14.97 -10.15
C ALA A 187 7.37 -14.58 -10.70
N LYS A 188 7.42 -13.93 -11.87
CA LYS A 188 8.67 -13.44 -12.45
C LYS A 188 9.37 -12.43 -11.53
N LEU A 189 8.62 -11.51 -10.93
CA LEU A 189 9.17 -10.56 -9.96
C LEU A 189 9.75 -11.26 -8.73
N ILE A 190 9.01 -12.24 -8.18
CA ILE A 190 9.47 -13.07 -7.05
C ILE A 190 10.80 -13.74 -7.38
N GLN A 191 10.90 -14.37 -8.56
CA GLN A 191 12.12 -15.03 -9.04
C GLN A 191 13.27 -14.04 -9.24
N GLN A 192 13.02 -12.88 -9.87
CA GLN A 192 14.03 -11.85 -10.11
C GLN A 192 14.61 -11.27 -8.81
N LEU A 193 13.80 -11.17 -7.76
CA LEU A 193 14.23 -10.73 -6.44
C LEU A 193 14.90 -11.86 -5.62
N GLY A 194 14.96 -13.08 -6.16
CA GLY A 194 15.48 -14.26 -5.48
C GLY A 194 14.64 -14.67 -4.27
N LEU A 195 13.36 -14.30 -4.26
CA LEU A 195 12.43 -14.59 -3.17
C LEU A 195 11.93 -16.03 -3.27
N LYS A 196 11.65 -16.62 -2.12
CA LYS A 196 11.13 -17.98 -2.00
C LYS A 196 9.69 -17.91 -1.50
N LEU A 197 8.84 -18.87 -1.90
CA LEU A 197 7.50 -19.12 -1.36
C LEU A 197 7.44 -20.60 -0.91
N ARG A 198 7.66 -20.89 0.37
CA ARG A 198 7.73 -22.24 0.97
C ARG A 198 6.85 -22.42 2.23
N TYR A 199 6.67 -23.61 2.80
CA TYR A 199 5.91 -23.80 4.05
C TYR A 199 6.59 -24.79 5.01
N ALA A 200 6.44 -24.58 6.33
CA ALA A 200 7.01 -25.48 7.34
C ALA A 200 6.22 -25.68 8.69
N GLY A 201 4.87 -25.57 8.73
CA GLY A 201 4.02 -26.06 9.87
C GLY A 201 3.57 -25.08 10.99
N ILE A 202 2.28 -24.76 11.16
CA ILE A 202 1.76 -23.72 12.11
C ILE A 202 1.96 -24.10 13.59
N GLN A 203 2.24 -23.12 14.47
CA GLN A 203 2.19 -23.31 15.94
C GLN A 203 1.38 -22.20 16.65
N ILE A 204 0.46 -22.60 17.56
CA ILE A 204 -0.44 -21.73 18.33
C ILE A 204 -0.09 -21.79 19.82
N SER A 205 0.15 -20.65 20.48
CA SER A 205 -0.46 -20.24 21.77
C SER A 205 0.25 -19.05 22.44
N TYR A 206 -0.53 -18.26 23.18
CA TYR A 206 -0.22 -16.93 23.74
C TYR A 206 0.82 -16.90 24.89
N PHE A 207 1.43 -18.02 25.26
CA PHE A 207 2.40 -18.10 26.37
C PHE A 207 3.42 -19.23 26.15
N LYS A 208 4.40 -19.05 25.26
CA LYS A 208 5.80 -19.48 25.45
C LYS A 208 6.70 -19.08 24.28
N LEU A 209 7.88 -18.59 24.67
CA LEU A 209 9.00 -18.22 23.81
C LEU A 209 9.49 -19.39 22.93
N ILE A 210 9.56 -19.11 21.62
CA ILE A 210 10.54 -19.56 20.60
C ILE A 210 10.76 -21.08 20.37
N TYR A 211 10.35 -21.62 19.20
CA TYR A 211 11.19 -21.99 18.02
C TYR A 211 10.41 -22.92 17.06
N LEU A 212 10.78 -22.84 15.75
CA LEU A 212 10.37 -23.65 14.57
C LEU A 212 9.14 -23.08 13.81
N CYS A 213 9.11 -22.81 12.50
CA CYS A 213 9.94 -23.06 11.31
C CYS A 213 9.64 -21.95 10.24
N PRO A 214 10.26 -21.87 9.05
CA PRO A 214 10.02 -20.78 8.08
C PRO A 214 8.71 -20.92 7.29
N PHE A 215 7.97 -19.81 7.06
CA PHE A 215 6.67 -19.85 6.37
C PHE A 215 6.47 -18.78 5.31
N PHE A 216 5.70 -19.13 4.30
CA PHE A 216 5.46 -18.32 3.13
C PHE A 216 4.14 -18.73 2.49
N PHE A 217 3.40 -17.78 1.96
CA PHE A 217 2.00 -18.02 1.64
C PHE A 217 1.53 -17.23 0.44
N SER A 218 0.48 -17.76 -0.19
CA SER A 218 -0.46 -17.00 -1.00
C SER A 218 -1.70 -16.79 -0.15
N VAL A 219 -1.83 -15.60 0.45
CA VAL A 219 -2.94 -15.25 1.34
C VAL A 219 -4.00 -14.53 0.55
N ASN A 220 -5.28 -14.84 0.79
CA ASN A 220 -6.38 -13.98 0.36
C ASN A 220 -7.07 -13.38 1.57
N THR A 221 -7.43 -12.10 1.49
CA THR A 221 -8.23 -11.40 2.50
C THR A 221 -9.64 -11.94 2.58
N HIS A 222 -10.20 -12.38 1.45
CA HIS A 222 -11.52 -12.98 1.35
C HIS A 222 -11.67 -13.77 0.04
N VAL A 223 -12.87 -14.30 -0.20
CA VAL A 223 -13.22 -14.89 -1.50
C VAL A 223 -13.67 -13.76 -2.41
N HIS A 224 -12.82 -13.39 -3.37
CA HIS A 224 -13.07 -12.27 -4.29
C HIS A 224 -14.23 -12.60 -5.26
N ALA A 225 -14.96 -11.58 -5.69
CA ALA A 225 -16.08 -11.67 -6.64
C ALA A 225 -15.80 -10.97 -7.98
N ASP A 226 -14.69 -10.25 -8.06
CA ASP A 226 -14.31 -9.37 -9.16
C ASP A 226 -13.14 -9.93 -10.01
N HIS A 227 -12.37 -10.87 -9.45
CA HIS A 227 -11.28 -11.58 -10.13
C HIS A 227 -11.12 -13.02 -9.63
N VAL A 228 -10.40 -13.86 -10.39
CA VAL A 228 -10.01 -15.20 -9.93
C VAL A 228 -8.66 -15.13 -9.22
N THR A 229 -8.55 -15.73 -8.04
CA THR A 229 -7.31 -15.76 -7.26
C THR A 229 -6.19 -16.49 -8.00
N GLY A 230 -5.00 -15.92 -8.01
CA GLY A 230 -3.78 -16.53 -8.53
C GLY A 230 -3.19 -17.62 -7.61
N SER A 231 -3.78 -17.85 -6.43
CA SER A 231 -3.24 -18.75 -5.41
C SER A 231 -3.02 -20.18 -5.91
N GLY A 232 -3.99 -20.75 -6.63
CA GLY A 232 -3.87 -22.09 -7.20
C GLY A 232 -2.72 -22.19 -8.20
N LYS A 233 -2.56 -21.19 -9.07
CA LYS A 233 -1.49 -21.16 -10.07
C LYS A 233 -0.11 -20.91 -9.44
N LEU A 234 -0.02 -20.07 -8.40
CA LEU A 234 1.21 -19.90 -7.64
C LEU A 234 1.70 -21.20 -7.01
N LYS A 235 0.79 -22.07 -6.56
CA LYS A 235 1.17 -23.41 -6.06
C LYS A 235 1.77 -24.29 -7.14
N THR A 236 1.31 -24.17 -8.38
CA THR A 236 1.90 -24.90 -9.53
C THR A 236 3.28 -24.34 -9.88
N LEU A 237 3.46 -23.01 -9.84
CA LEU A 237 4.73 -22.35 -10.17
C LEU A 237 5.77 -22.46 -9.05
N PHE A 238 5.32 -22.53 -7.80
CA PHE A 238 6.13 -22.66 -6.59
C PHE A 238 5.57 -23.83 -5.77
N PRO A 239 6.06 -25.08 -5.99
CA PRO A 239 5.49 -26.28 -5.37
C PRO A 239 5.46 -26.28 -3.83
N GLU A 240 6.33 -25.48 -3.21
CA GLU A 240 6.37 -25.32 -1.75
C GLU A 240 5.41 -24.25 -1.22
N CYS A 241 4.76 -23.47 -2.10
CA CYS A 241 3.78 -22.45 -1.73
C CYS A 241 2.51 -23.09 -1.18
N LYS A 242 1.91 -22.45 -0.17
CA LYS A 242 0.62 -22.85 0.41
C LYS A 242 -0.37 -21.70 0.31
N SER A 243 -1.60 -22.01 -0.07
CA SER A 243 -2.69 -21.04 -0.04
C SER A 243 -3.26 -20.91 1.37
N VAL A 244 -3.56 -19.67 1.76
CA VAL A 244 -4.10 -19.30 3.08
C VAL A 244 -5.36 -18.46 2.90
N LEU A 245 -6.38 -18.78 3.69
CA LEU A 245 -7.65 -18.07 3.70
C LEU A 245 -8.36 -18.24 5.05
N SER A 246 -9.38 -17.45 5.36
CA SER A 246 -10.22 -17.67 6.54
C SER A 246 -11.00 -18.97 6.44
N LYS A 247 -11.10 -19.73 7.54
CA LYS A 247 -12.00 -20.90 7.63
C LYS A 247 -13.46 -20.53 7.39
N GLN A 248 -13.87 -19.33 7.82
CA GLN A 248 -15.25 -18.83 7.70
C GLN A 248 -15.65 -18.52 6.25
N SER A 249 -14.68 -18.44 5.33
CA SER A 249 -14.96 -18.20 3.92
C SER A 249 -15.67 -19.34 3.20
N GLY A 250 -15.61 -20.57 3.75
CA GLY A 250 -16.15 -21.78 3.11
C GLY A 250 -15.37 -22.27 1.88
N ALA A 251 -14.31 -21.58 1.45
CA ALA A 251 -13.51 -21.95 0.30
C ALA A 251 -12.38 -22.94 0.66
N LYS A 252 -11.85 -23.64 -0.36
CA LYS A 252 -10.69 -24.53 -0.22
C LYS A 252 -9.39 -23.72 -0.13
N ALA A 253 -8.56 -24.04 0.85
CA ALA A 253 -7.18 -23.55 0.97
C ALA A 253 -6.32 -24.65 1.61
N ASP A 254 -5.00 -24.56 1.47
CA ASP A 254 -4.10 -25.50 2.18
C ASP A 254 -4.10 -25.24 3.68
N ILE A 255 -4.28 -23.97 4.06
CA ILE A 255 -4.20 -23.49 5.44
C ILE A 255 -5.35 -22.53 5.71
N TYR A 256 -5.92 -22.66 6.90
CA TYR A 256 -6.96 -21.77 7.39
C TYR A 256 -6.46 -20.94 8.55
N VAL A 257 -6.74 -19.63 8.52
CA VAL A 257 -6.44 -18.70 9.60
C VAL A 257 -7.69 -18.20 10.32
N GLN A 258 -7.52 -17.79 11.56
CA GLN A 258 -8.56 -17.29 12.46
C GLN A 258 -8.15 -15.96 13.13
N ASP A 259 -9.10 -15.32 13.80
CA ASP A 259 -8.86 -14.09 14.58
C ASP A 259 -7.80 -14.32 15.66
N GLY A 260 -6.82 -13.41 15.76
CA GLY A 260 -5.75 -13.45 16.76
C GLY A 260 -4.59 -14.40 16.44
N GLU A 261 -4.64 -15.13 15.31
CA GLU A 261 -3.50 -15.90 14.82
C GLU A 261 -2.46 -15.00 14.14
N PHE A 262 -1.25 -15.53 13.94
CA PHE A 262 -0.14 -14.81 13.32
C PHE A 262 0.49 -15.61 12.19
N ILE A 263 0.76 -14.92 11.09
CA ILE A 263 1.56 -15.39 9.96
C ILE A 263 2.97 -14.81 10.11
N LYS A 264 4.00 -15.66 10.12
CA LYS A 264 5.40 -15.23 10.27
C LYS A 264 6.25 -15.69 9.08
N ILE A 265 7.10 -14.81 8.56
CA ILE A 265 8.01 -15.08 7.44
C ILE A 265 9.40 -14.56 7.85
N GLY A 266 10.45 -15.36 7.65
CA GLY A 266 11.80 -15.07 8.12
C GLY A 266 12.17 -15.78 9.44
N GLU A 267 13.47 -15.82 9.73
CA GLU A 267 14.04 -16.55 10.87
C GLU A 267 13.93 -15.76 12.18
N SER A 268 13.63 -16.47 13.28
CA SER A 268 13.59 -15.91 14.63
C SER A 268 14.98 -15.40 15.05
N GLY A 269 15.09 -14.13 15.45
CA GLY A 269 16.36 -13.48 15.80
C GLY A 269 16.99 -12.65 14.67
N LYS A 270 16.45 -12.73 13.45
CA LYS A 270 16.64 -11.73 12.38
C LYS A 270 15.43 -10.79 12.37
N THR A 271 15.21 -9.97 11.34
CA THR A 271 14.03 -9.08 11.25
C THR A 271 12.87 -9.75 10.49
N PRO A 272 12.11 -10.69 11.10
CA PRO A 272 11.02 -11.36 10.40
C PRO A 272 9.89 -10.39 10.07
N VAL A 273 9.10 -10.77 9.08
CA VAL A 273 7.77 -10.21 8.84
C VAL A 273 6.79 -10.99 9.71
N VAL A 274 6.03 -10.29 10.55
CA VAL A 274 4.99 -10.88 11.42
C VAL A 274 3.68 -10.14 11.16
N ILE A 275 2.66 -10.90 10.80
CA ILE A 275 1.35 -10.42 10.36
C ILE A 275 0.29 -10.99 11.31
N GLU A 276 -0.40 -10.14 12.06
CA GLU A 276 -1.57 -10.53 12.85
C GLU A 276 -2.78 -10.71 11.93
N CYS A 277 -3.54 -11.78 12.13
CA CYS A 277 -4.80 -12.05 11.44
C CYS A 277 -5.97 -11.52 12.28
N ARG A 278 -6.75 -10.57 11.75
CA ARG A 278 -7.98 -10.08 12.37
C ARG A 278 -9.19 -10.45 11.54
N SER A 279 -10.18 -11.08 12.16
CA SER A 279 -11.45 -11.36 11.51
C SER A 279 -12.23 -10.06 11.36
N THR A 280 -12.52 -9.67 10.13
CA THR A 280 -13.27 -8.44 9.80
C THR A 280 -14.41 -8.71 8.83
N PRO A 281 -15.36 -9.60 9.20
CA PRO A 281 -16.50 -9.95 8.34
C PRO A 281 -17.43 -8.75 8.15
N GLY A 282 -18.19 -8.80 7.06
CA GLY A 282 -19.23 -7.82 6.74
C GLY A 282 -19.33 -7.52 5.26
N HIS A 283 -18.21 -7.38 4.54
CA HIS A 283 -18.23 -7.44 3.08
C HIS A 283 -18.58 -8.87 2.62
N THR A 284 -17.89 -9.86 3.19
CA THR A 284 -18.27 -11.27 3.21
C THR A 284 -18.15 -11.81 4.63
N ASN A 285 -18.71 -12.98 4.91
CA ASN A 285 -18.51 -13.65 6.20
C ASN A 285 -17.07 -14.15 6.43
N GLY A 286 -16.26 -14.26 5.37
CA GLY A 286 -14.89 -14.77 5.43
C GLY A 286 -13.79 -13.70 5.45
N CYS A 287 -14.15 -12.41 5.49
CA CYS A 287 -13.16 -11.33 5.38
C CYS A 287 -12.19 -11.29 6.57
N MET A 288 -10.91 -11.17 6.25
CA MET A 288 -9.81 -10.95 7.18
C MET A 288 -9.09 -9.65 6.84
N SER A 289 -8.54 -9.01 7.87
CA SER A 289 -7.54 -7.95 7.75
C SER A 289 -6.22 -8.42 8.34
N PHE A 290 -5.12 -8.11 7.67
CA PHE A 290 -3.78 -8.55 8.04
C PHE A 290 -2.95 -7.37 8.56
N VAL A 291 -2.59 -7.37 9.84
CA VAL A 291 -1.90 -6.24 10.49
C VAL A 291 -0.41 -6.52 10.58
N TRP A 292 0.39 -5.60 10.01
CA TRP A 292 1.84 -5.64 10.08
C TRP A 292 2.37 -4.56 11.03
N HIS A 293 2.41 -4.88 12.32
CA HIS A 293 2.77 -3.92 13.37
C HIS A 293 4.14 -3.26 13.19
N ASP A 294 5.14 -4.03 12.79
CA ASP A 294 6.51 -3.56 12.60
C ASP A 294 6.67 -2.56 11.46
N TYR A 295 5.78 -2.64 10.46
CA TYR A 295 5.71 -1.68 9.36
C TYR A 295 4.71 -0.55 9.65
N GLY A 296 3.81 -0.75 10.62
CA GLY A 296 2.72 0.16 10.91
C GLY A 296 1.71 0.20 9.76
N ALA A 297 1.23 -0.97 9.33
CA ALA A 297 0.24 -1.09 8.25
C ALA A 297 -0.80 -2.16 8.52
N VAL A 298 -1.93 -2.07 7.83
CA VAL A 298 -2.98 -3.09 7.77
C VAL A 298 -3.44 -3.27 6.33
N PHE A 299 -3.54 -4.52 5.89
CA PHE A 299 -4.14 -4.92 4.62
C PHE A 299 -5.59 -5.27 4.89
N THR A 300 -6.53 -4.44 4.42
CA THR A 300 -7.93 -4.45 4.87
C THR A 300 -8.87 -5.25 3.99
N GLY A 301 -8.37 -5.85 2.91
CA GLY A 301 -9.22 -6.42 1.88
C GLY A 301 -10.25 -5.38 1.42
N ASP A 302 -11.50 -5.81 1.33
CA ASP A 302 -12.64 -4.93 1.04
C ASP A 302 -13.40 -4.48 2.28
N ALA A 303 -12.88 -4.73 3.49
CA ALA A 303 -13.51 -4.21 4.71
C ALA A 303 -13.41 -2.67 4.75
N VAL A 304 -12.22 -2.13 4.51
CA VAL A 304 -11.99 -0.68 4.38
C VAL A 304 -11.32 -0.42 3.03
N LEU A 305 -11.94 0.46 2.24
CA LEU A 305 -11.35 1.03 1.02
C LEU A 305 -10.91 2.46 1.31
N ILE A 306 -10.06 3.04 0.47
CA ILE A 306 -9.65 4.44 0.65
C ILE A 306 -10.86 5.33 0.43
N ARG A 307 -11.28 6.07 1.47
CA ARG A 307 -12.51 6.86 1.49
C ARG A 307 -13.78 6.05 1.16
N GLY A 308 -13.79 4.76 1.46
CA GLY A 308 -14.94 3.89 1.24
C GLY A 308 -14.91 2.61 2.05
N CYS A 309 -15.74 1.66 1.64
CA CYS A 309 -15.75 0.27 2.10
C CYS A 309 -16.39 -0.59 1.00
N GLY A 310 -16.14 -1.89 1.04
CA GLY A 310 -16.77 -2.86 0.16
C GLY A 310 -18.29 -2.90 0.33
N ARG A 311 -18.98 -3.36 -0.71
CA ARG A 311 -20.43 -3.58 -0.69
C ARG A 311 -20.82 -4.68 0.31
N THR A 312 -22.08 -4.77 0.74
CA THR A 312 -22.51 -5.73 1.78
C THR A 312 -23.79 -6.47 1.43
N ASP A 313 -24.18 -6.45 0.16
CA ASP A 313 -25.44 -6.99 -0.37
C ASP A 313 -25.29 -8.35 -1.08
N PHE A 314 -24.07 -8.89 -1.13
CA PHE A 314 -23.72 -10.21 -1.70
C PHE A 314 -22.87 -11.02 -0.71
N GLN A 315 -22.61 -12.30 -1.01
CA GLN A 315 -21.65 -13.15 -0.27
C GLN A 315 -21.87 -13.16 1.26
N GLN A 316 -23.14 -13.22 1.66
CA GLN A 316 -23.58 -13.17 3.06
C GLN A 316 -23.12 -11.89 3.80
N GLY A 317 -22.88 -10.81 3.07
CA GLY A 317 -22.49 -9.52 3.63
C GLY A 317 -23.55 -8.93 4.56
N SER A 318 -23.08 -8.07 5.46
CA SER A 318 -23.87 -7.35 6.44
C SER A 318 -23.23 -6.00 6.75
N ALA A 319 -23.94 -4.91 6.46
CA ALA A 319 -23.49 -3.55 6.78
C ALA A 319 -23.26 -3.39 8.28
N ASP A 320 -24.16 -3.94 9.09
CA ASP A 320 -24.07 -3.89 10.54
C ASP A 320 -22.80 -4.58 11.08
N GLN A 321 -22.51 -5.77 10.54
CA GLN A 321 -21.32 -6.53 10.89
C GLN A 321 -20.06 -5.83 10.39
N LEU A 322 -20.09 -5.27 9.16
CA LEU A 322 -18.97 -4.54 8.59
C LEU A 322 -18.60 -3.33 9.46
N TYR A 323 -19.59 -2.53 9.85
CA TYR A 323 -19.39 -1.38 10.74
C TYR A 323 -18.75 -1.82 12.06
N THR A 324 -19.30 -2.87 12.68
CA THR A 324 -18.80 -3.41 13.95
C THR A 324 -17.35 -3.90 13.82
N SER A 325 -17.05 -4.67 12.77
CA SER A 325 -15.70 -5.16 12.45
C SER A 325 -14.71 -4.01 12.33
N ILE A 326 -15.04 -2.98 11.53
CA ILE A 326 -14.15 -1.84 11.31
C ILE A 326 -13.90 -1.08 12.61
N LYS A 327 -14.96 -0.76 13.38
CA LYS A 327 -14.83 0.03 14.60
C LYS A 327 -14.03 -0.69 15.68
N THR A 328 -14.20 -2.00 15.83
CA THR A 328 -13.62 -2.78 16.92
C THR A 328 -12.27 -3.42 16.58
N LYS A 329 -12.00 -3.69 15.29
CA LYS A 329 -10.77 -4.38 14.84
C LYS A 329 -9.81 -3.51 14.06
N ILE A 330 -10.29 -2.50 13.33
CA ILE A 330 -9.43 -1.68 12.46
C ILE A 330 -9.20 -0.30 13.05
N PHE A 331 -10.25 0.44 13.42
CA PHE A 331 -10.11 1.79 13.98
C PHE A 331 -9.55 1.81 15.42
N VAL A 332 -9.35 0.66 16.04
CA VAL A 332 -8.57 0.55 17.28
C VAL A 332 -7.05 0.59 17.05
N LEU A 333 -6.59 0.45 15.79
CA LEU A 333 -5.18 0.54 15.45
C LEU A 333 -4.65 1.98 15.63
N PRO A 334 -3.32 2.15 15.81
CA PRO A 334 -2.73 3.48 15.90
C PRO A 334 -3.00 4.32 14.65
N ASP A 335 -3.31 5.58 14.86
CA ASP A 335 -3.70 6.53 13.80
C ASP A 335 -2.71 6.65 12.63
N HIS A 336 -1.42 6.44 12.89
CA HIS A 336 -0.37 6.50 11.88
C HIS A 336 -0.23 5.22 11.05
N TYR A 337 -1.00 4.17 11.33
CA TYR A 337 -0.94 2.94 10.56
C TYR A 337 -1.49 3.17 9.15
N LEU A 338 -0.76 2.70 8.14
CA LEU A 338 -1.19 2.74 6.76
C LEU A 338 -2.33 1.74 6.52
N VAL A 339 -3.27 2.12 5.66
CA VAL A 339 -4.37 1.28 5.20
C VAL A 339 -4.12 0.93 3.74
N PHE A 340 -4.02 -0.37 3.46
CA PHE A 340 -3.82 -0.96 2.14
C PHE A 340 -5.04 -1.83 1.77
N PRO A 341 -5.97 -1.32 0.94
CA PRO A 341 -7.18 -2.06 0.57
C PRO A 341 -6.90 -3.13 -0.49
N ALA A 342 -7.83 -4.06 -0.74
CA ALA A 342 -7.75 -4.93 -1.91
C ALA A 342 -8.05 -4.17 -3.21
N HIS A 343 -8.85 -3.10 -3.17
CA HIS A 343 -9.22 -2.34 -4.36
C HIS A 343 -9.10 -0.82 -4.19
N ASP A 344 -8.84 -0.12 -5.29
CA ASP A 344 -9.09 1.31 -5.41
C ASP A 344 -9.50 1.68 -6.85
N TYR A 345 -10.55 2.49 -6.97
CA TYR A 345 -11.13 2.87 -8.26
C TYR A 345 -10.84 4.34 -8.64
N THR A 346 -9.92 4.99 -7.92
CA THR A 346 -9.64 6.43 -8.01
C THR A 346 -8.15 6.75 -8.22
N GLY A 347 -7.31 5.73 -8.33
CA GLY A 347 -5.86 5.85 -8.50
C GLY A 347 -5.10 6.12 -7.20
N GLN A 348 -5.71 5.91 -6.03
CA GLN A 348 -5.07 6.02 -4.73
C GLN A 348 -4.44 4.70 -4.31
N THR A 349 -3.24 4.77 -3.74
CA THR A 349 -2.41 3.58 -3.43
C THR A 349 -2.47 3.18 -1.95
N CYS A 350 -2.64 4.14 -1.03
CA CYS A 350 -2.83 3.87 0.38
C CYS A 350 -3.51 5.04 1.11
N SER A 351 -4.01 4.78 2.32
CA SER A 351 -4.41 5.82 3.28
C SER A 351 -3.83 5.53 4.68
N SER A 352 -4.44 6.06 5.73
CA SER A 352 -4.09 5.76 7.12
C SER A 352 -5.34 5.65 8.00
N ILE A 353 -5.17 5.02 9.17
CA ILE A 353 -6.25 4.89 10.15
C ILE A 353 -6.81 6.26 10.54
N LEU A 354 -5.95 7.27 10.75
CA LEU A 354 -6.40 8.64 11.03
C LEU A 354 -7.28 9.17 9.91
N GLU A 355 -6.79 9.09 8.68
CA GLU A 355 -7.50 9.63 7.52
C GLU A 355 -8.86 8.97 7.33
N GLU A 356 -8.96 7.64 7.48
CA GLU A 356 -10.24 6.95 7.35
C GLU A 356 -11.19 7.24 8.52
N LYS A 357 -10.67 7.41 9.74
CA LYS A 357 -11.48 7.87 10.89
C LYS A 357 -12.01 9.28 10.71
N THR A 358 -11.30 10.16 10.00
CA THR A 358 -11.63 11.58 9.87
C THR A 358 -12.39 11.90 8.60
N HIS A 359 -12.09 11.21 7.49
CA HIS A 359 -12.52 11.63 6.15
C HIS A 359 -13.30 10.55 5.38
N ASN A 360 -13.46 9.33 5.90
CA ASN A 360 -14.27 8.34 5.20
C ASN A 360 -15.75 8.76 5.21
N PRO A 361 -16.38 8.99 4.04
CA PRO A 361 -17.72 9.56 3.96
C PRO A 361 -18.81 8.63 4.53
N ARG A 362 -18.53 7.33 4.66
CA ARG A 362 -19.45 6.32 5.21
C ARG A 362 -19.09 5.96 6.65
N LEU A 363 -17.82 5.65 6.90
CA LEU A 363 -17.37 5.11 8.19
C LEU A 363 -17.26 6.16 9.30
N THR A 364 -17.35 7.46 8.97
CA THR A 364 -17.47 8.55 9.94
C THR A 364 -18.88 8.73 10.50
N LYS A 365 -19.89 8.10 9.87
CA LYS A 365 -21.29 8.21 10.25
C LYS A 365 -21.63 7.37 11.49
N SER A 366 -22.82 7.61 12.06
CA SER A 366 -23.38 6.71 13.07
C SER A 366 -23.60 5.31 12.46
N ARG A 367 -23.80 4.31 13.32
CA ARG A 367 -24.08 2.93 12.88
C ARG A 367 -25.34 2.87 12.03
N GLU A 368 -26.40 3.55 12.47
CA GLU A 368 -27.71 3.59 11.83
C GLU A 368 -27.61 4.28 10.46
N GLU A 369 -26.97 5.45 10.40
CA GLU A 369 -26.73 6.18 9.15
C GLU A 369 -25.88 5.35 8.16
N PHE A 370 -24.85 4.66 8.65
CA PHE A 370 -24.03 3.79 7.82
C PHE A 370 -24.84 2.66 7.19
N ILE A 371 -25.64 1.96 7.99
CA ILE A 371 -26.50 0.86 7.53
C ILE A 371 -27.49 1.36 6.49
N ASP A 372 -28.14 2.50 6.75
CA ASP A 372 -29.07 3.12 5.81
C ASP A 372 -28.39 3.48 4.49
N ILE A 373 -27.22 4.13 4.54
CA ILE A 373 -26.44 4.45 3.34
C ILE A 373 -26.14 3.18 2.54
N MET A 374 -25.61 2.14 3.19
CA MET A 374 -25.19 0.91 2.52
C MET A 374 -26.36 0.16 1.88
N ASN A 375 -27.52 0.10 2.54
CA ASN A 375 -28.72 -0.56 2.02
C ASN A 375 -29.34 0.19 0.82
N ASN A 376 -29.10 1.50 0.72
CA ASN A 376 -29.63 2.34 -0.35
C ASN A 376 -28.65 2.57 -1.51
N LEU A 377 -27.47 1.92 -1.50
CA LEU A 377 -26.52 1.97 -2.62
C LEU A 377 -27.11 1.24 -3.84
N LYS A 378 -27.41 1.98 -4.91
CA LYS A 378 -27.89 1.43 -6.19
C LYS A 378 -26.72 0.94 -7.05
N LEU A 379 -26.06 -0.12 -6.61
CA LEU A 379 -24.93 -0.71 -7.34
C LEU A 379 -25.42 -1.72 -8.38
N SER A 380 -24.72 -1.78 -9.51
CA SER A 380 -24.93 -2.83 -10.49
C SER A 380 -24.54 -4.21 -9.94
N TYR A 381 -25.10 -5.26 -10.55
CA TYR A 381 -24.67 -6.62 -10.32
C TYR A 381 -23.16 -6.76 -10.62
N PRO A 382 -22.35 -7.40 -9.75
CA PRO A 382 -20.91 -7.50 -9.97
C PRO A 382 -20.60 -8.29 -11.25
N LYS A 383 -19.81 -7.71 -12.16
CA LYS A 383 -19.63 -8.24 -13.52
C LYS A 383 -19.00 -9.63 -13.60
N GLN A 384 -18.15 -9.99 -12.63
CA GLN A 384 -17.40 -11.25 -12.65
C GLN A 384 -17.88 -12.27 -11.61
N ILE A 385 -18.88 -11.97 -10.78
CA ILE A 385 -19.18 -12.82 -9.60
C ILE A 385 -19.53 -14.26 -9.99
N ASP A 386 -20.27 -14.46 -11.07
CA ASP A 386 -20.68 -15.80 -11.54
C ASP A 386 -19.49 -16.66 -12.02
N LYS A 387 -18.40 -16.01 -12.44
CA LYS A 387 -17.15 -16.69 -12.86
C LYS A 387 -16.16 -16.80 -11.70
N ALA A 388 -15.94 -15.69 -11.00
CA ALA A 388 -14.92 -15.54 -9.98
C ALA A 388 -15.26 -16.36 -8.73
N LEU A 389 -16.50 -16.26 -8.25
CA LEU A 389 -16.89 -16.88 -6.98
C LEU A 389 -16.74 -18.42 -7.02
N PRO A 390 -17.28 -19.16 -8.02
CA PRO A 390 -17.08 -20.61 -8.09
C PRO A 390 -15.61 -21.02 -8.19
N ALA A 391 -14.81 -20.30 -8.98
CA ALA A 391 -13.38 -20.57 -9.12
C ALA A 391 -12.63 -20.33 -7.81
N ASN A 392 -12.95 -19.25 -7.10
CA ASN A 392 -12.28 -18.88 -5.85
C ASN A 392 -12.65 -19.80 -4.67
N LEU A 393 -13.86 -20.37 -4.67
CA LEU A 393 -14.26 -21.41 -3.71
C LEU A 393 -13.38 -22.66 -3.79
N ILE A 394 -12.70 -22.89 -4.92
CA ILE A 394 -11.76 -24.00 -5.13
C ILE A 394 -10.31 -23.53 -5.31
N CYS A 395 -9.93 -22.39 -4.71
CA CYS A 395 -8.57 -21.85 -4.70
C CYS A 395 -8.06 -21.37 -6.08
N GLY A 396 -8.97 -20.98 -6.98
CA GLY A 396 -8.60 -20.54 -8.34
C GLY A 396 -8.06 -21.67 -9.21
N LEU A 397 -8.20 -22.93 -8.77
CA LEU A 397 -7.86 -24.09 -9.58
C LEU A 397 -8.92 -24.25 -10.67
N GLN A 398 -8.54 -24.04 -11.91
CA GLN A 398 -9.36 -24.41 -13.06
C GLN A 398 -9.05 -25.88 -13.37
N GLY A 399 -9.79 -26.80 -12.74
CA GLY A 399 -9.99 -28.12 -13.36
C GLY A 399 -10.96 -27.98 -14.53
N ASP A 400 -11.08 -28.99 -15.38
CA ASP A 400 -12.08 -29.03 -16.45
C ASP A 400 -13.49 -28.94 -15.81
N ILE A 401 -14.02 -27.72 -15.68
CA ILE A 401 -15.41 -27.44 -15.26
C ILE A 401 -16.27 -27.34 -16.51
#